data_AF-A0A5C7B913-F1
#
_entry.id   AF-A0A5C7B913-F1
#
_cell.length_a   1.000
_cell.length_b   1.000
_cell.length_c   1.000
_cell.angle_alpha   90.00
_cell.angle_beta   90.00
_cell.angle_gamma   90.00
#
_symmetry.space_group_name_H-M   'P 1'
#
loop_
_entity.id
_entity.type
_entity.pdbx_description
1 polymer ?
#
loop_
_entity_poly.entity_id
_entity_poly.type
_entity_poly.pdbx_seq_one_letter_code
_entity_poly.pdbx_strand_id
1 'polypeptide(L)'
;MTTPIIVILIVCAVAIIGFLMYYYNGKLVIIRTLSKIPQKTTSSLKTNELSKVSGKALHVEAPLIAPYSGRTCVFYQMKIQKKVSNGKSSHWKTIVSEEKFQAFFVDTNGDFVIIQPKDYPRNYICHLVTDKSQSSGTFNDSTPRFVALLKRYNIEPETYFGFNKTLRYEEGIIEIGERITVAGIAKWKSLSEPFLEYPYSKIATLESEGKQKLIITDLPEMLPNRNRR
;
A
#
# COMPACT_ATOMS: atom_id res chain seq x y z
N MET A 1 22.15 -12.70 45.04
CA MET A 1 21.36 -11.46 44.79
C MET A 1 21.41 -10.96 43.35
N THR A 2 22.19 -11.57 42.44
CA THR A 2 22.35 -11.13 41.04
C THR A 2 21.30 -11.68 40.07
N THR A 3 20.73 -12.85 40.37
CA THR A 3 19.70 -13.50 39.56
C THR A 3 18.39 -12.69 39.38
N PRO A 4 17.79 -12.05 40.40
CA PRO A 4 16.56 -11.26 40.19
C PRO A 4 16.79 -10.01 39.34
N ILE A 5 17.97 -9.38 39.45
CA ILE A 5 18.33 -8.19 38.66
C ILE A 5 18.45 -8.56 37.17
N ILE A 6 19.09 -9.70 36.86
CA ILE A 6 19.22 -10.19 35.48
C ILE A 6 17.84 -10.48 34.87
N VAL A 7 16.93 -11.10 35.64
CA VAL A 7 15.56 -11.38 35.16
C VAL A 7 14.80 -10.10 34.86
N ILE A 8 14.87 -9.09 35.74
CA ILE A 8 14.21 -7.78 35.52
C ILE A 8 14.76 -7.10 34.26
N LEU A 9 16.09 -7.09 34.08
CA LEU A 9 16.70 -6.51 32.89
C LEU A 9 16.26 -7.20 31.59
N ILE A 10 16.14 -8.53 31.59
CA ILE A 10 15.64 -9.29 30.44
C ILE A 10 14.19 -8.93 30.14
N VAL A 11 13.32 -8.83 31.16
CA VAL A 11 11.92 -8.44 30.98
C VAL A 11 11.81 -7.02 30.40
N CYS A 12 12.57 -6.07 30.93
CA CYS A 12 12.62 -4.71 30.41
C CYS A 12 13.12 -4.67 28.95
N ALA A 13 14.16 -5.43 28.62
CA ALA A 13 14.69 -5.51 27.26
C ALA A 13 13.65 -6.08 26.28
N VAL A 14 12.94 -7.15 26.65
CA VAL A 14 11.86 -7.73 25.82
C VAL A 14 10.72 -6.74 25.65
N ALA A 15 10.32 -6.03 26.71
CA ALA A 15 9.28 -5.00 26.64
C ALA A 15 9.69 -3.84 25.71
N ILE A 16 10.93 -3.37 25.80
CA ILE A 16 11.47 -2.32 24.92
C ILE A 16 11.51 -2.80 23.47
N ILE A 17 12.00 -4.02 23.20
CA ILE A 17 12.03 -4.59 21.85
C ILE A 17 10.61 -4.71 21.28
N GLY A 18 9.66 -5.22 22.08
CA GLY A 18 8.25 -5.27 21.70
C GLY A 18 7.67 -3.90 21.37
N PHE A 19 7.95 -2.90 22.21
CA PHE A 19 7.51 -1.51 21.98
C PHE A 19 8.12 -0.92 20.70
N LEU A 20 9.41 -1.13 20.45
CA LEU A 20 10.09 -0.66 19.24
C LEU A 20 9.50 -1.30 17.98
N MET A 21 9.28 -2.63 17.99
CA MET A 21 8.64 -3.32 16.87
C MET A 21 7.25 -2.77 16.57
N TYR A 22 6.46 -2.49 17.61
CA TYR A 22 5.14 -1.88 17.48
C TYR A 22 5.23 -0.43 16.95
N TYR A 23 6.17 0.37 17.47
CA TYR A 23 6.31 1.78 17.11
C TYR A 23 6.80 1.99 15.68
N TYR A 24 7.70 1.14 15.19
CA TYR A 24 8.29 1.23 13.84
C TYR A 24 7.56 0.42 12.77
N ASN A 25 6.43 -0.24 13.11
CA ASN A 25 5.64 -0.95 12.12
C ASN A 25 4.94 0.03 11.17
N GLY A 26 5.27 -0.03 9.88
CA GLY A 26 4.74 0.89 8.85
C GLY A 26 3.21 0.95 8.79
N LYS A 27 2.52 -0.20 8.95
CA LYS A 27 1.04 -0.24 9.02
C LYS A 27 0.54 0.61 10.19
N LEU A 28 1.12 0.42 11.38
CA LEU A 28 0.70 1.12 12.59
C LEU A 28 1.06 2.61 12.57
N VAL A 29 2.12 3.01 11.88
CA VAL A 29 2.45 4.43 11.64
C VAL A 29 1.39 5.09 10.77
N ILE A 30 0.98 4.46 9.67
CA ILE A 30 -0.10 4.96 8.80
C ILE A 30 -1.40 5.04 9.60
N ILE A 31 -1.70 4.02 10.41
CA ILE A 31 -2.91 4.00 11.24
C ILE A 31 -2.95 5.18 12.20
N ARG A 32 -1.88 5.38 12.96
CA ARG A 32 -1.81 6.49 13.94
C ARG A 32 -1.77 7.87 13.30
N THR A 33 -1.22 7.98 12.10
CA THR A 33 -1.16 9.27 11.38
C THR A 33 -2.53 9.64 10.85
N LEU A 34 -3.19 8.72 10.14
CA LEU A 34 -4.51 8.95 9.56
C LEU A 34 -5.60 9.13 10.63
N SER A 35 -5.51 8.46 11.79
CA SER A 35 -6.50 8.63 12.86
C SER A 35 -6.53 10.05 13.44
N LYS A 36 -5.42 10.78 13.36
CA LYS A 36 -5.31 12.19 13.81
C LYS A 36 -5.79 13.21 12.76
N ILE A 37 -5.93 12.80 11.50
CA ILE A 37 -6.36 13.67 10.41
C ILE A 37 -7.90 13.66 10.32
N PRO A 38 -8.57 14.81 10.25
CA PRO A 38 -10.02 14.88 10.15
C PRO A 38 -10.52 14.30 8.82
N GLN A 39 -11.51 13.42 8.89
CA GLN A 39 -12.25 12.94 7.72
C GLN A 39 -13.11 14.08 7.18
N LYS A 40 -13.00 14.37 5.88
CA LYS A 40 -13.79 15.41 5.22
C LYS A 40 -14.50 14.87 3.99
N THR A 41 -15.62 15.49 3.67
CA THR A 41 -16.24 15.39 2.35
C THR A 41 -15.53 16.32 1.38
N THR A 42 -15.60 16.06 0.08
CA THR A 42 -14.92 16.89 -0.93
C THR A 42 -15.36 18.35 -0.87
N SER A 43 -16.65 18.61 -0.63
CA SER A 43 -17.18 19.97 -0.51
C SER A 43 -16.67 20.73 0.73
N SER A 44 -16.20 20.04 1.77
CA SER A 44 -15.68 20.65 3.01
C SER A 44 -14.16 20.81 3.04
N LEU A 45 -13.48 20.43 1.95
CA LEU A 45 -12.04 20.60 1.80
C LEU A 45 -11.68 22.08 1.68
N LYS A 46 -10.88 22.59 2.62
CA LYS A 46 -10.33 23.95 2.55
C LYS A 46 -8.94 23.90 1.92
N THR A 47 -8.62 24.88 1.08
CA THR A 47 -7.29 25.02 0.49
C THR A 47 -6.21 25.11 1.58
N ASN A 48 -5.10 24.42 1.38
CA ASN A 48 -3.94 24.32 2.27
C ASN A 48 -4.22 23.66 3.63
N GLU A 49 -5.31 22.90 3.74
CA GLU A 49 -5.63 22.14 4.96
C GLU A 49 -5.29 20.66 4.79
N LEU A 50 -4.61 20.08 5.80
CA LEU A 50 -4.38 18.64 5.89
C LEU A 50 -5.71 17.93 6.15
N SER A 51 -6.17 17.18 5.17
CA SER A 51 -7.47 16.49 5.21
C SER A 51 -7.31 15.06 4.73
N LYS A 52 -8.22 14.19 5.15
CA LYS A 52 -8.35 12.85 4.58
C LYS A 52 -9.75 12.65 4.00
N VAL A 53 -9.81 11.94 2.89
CA VAL A 53 -11.04 11.56 2.20
C VAL A 53 -11.06 10.05 2.02
N SER A 54 -12.25 9.46 2.00
CA SER A 54 -12.43 8.05 1.70
C SER A 54 -13.52 7.88 0.66
N GLY A 55 -13.25 7.05 -0.33
CA GLY A 55 -14.09 6.95 -1.52
C GLY A 55 -13.66 5.81 -2.41
N LYS A 56 -14.34 5.65 -3.54
CA LYS A 56 -14.00 4.63 -4.53
C LYS A 56 -12.88 5.12 -5.45
N ALA A 57 -11.86 4.31 -5.68
CA ALA A 57 -10.80 4.60 -6.63
C ALA A 57 -11.30 4.42 -8.06
N LEU A 58 -11.11 5.41 -8.93
CA LEU A 58 -11.48 5.35 -10.34
C LEU A 58 -10.28 5.73 -11.21
N HIS A 59 -10.23 5.21 -12.44
CA HIS A 59 -9.12 5.46 -13.33
C HIS A 59 -9.25 6.82 -14.04
N VAL A 60 -8.11 7.51 -14.25
CA VAL A 60 -8.04 8.68 -15.15
C VAL A 60 -7.64 8.22 -16.55
N GLU A 61 -6.64 7.35 -16.61
CA GLU A 61 -6.08 6.77 -17.85
C GLU A 61 -6.45 5.29 -17.97
N ALA A 62 -5.97 4.63 -19.04
CA ALA A 62 -6.12 3.19 -19.21
C ALA A 62 -5.62 2.44 -17.95
N PRO A 63 -6.44 1.57 -17.34
CA PRO A 63 -6.07 0.89 -16.09
C PRO A 63 -4.80 0.06 -16.19
N LEU A 64 -4.06 -0.02 -15.08
CA LEU A 64 -2.94 -0.94 -14.92
C LEU A 64 -3.45 -2.37 -14.77
N ILE A 65 -2.62 -3.34 -15.19
CA ILE A 65 -2.90 -4.76 -15.01
C ILE A 65 -1.92 -5.33 -13.99
N ALA A 66 -2.44 -5.82 -12.87
CA ALA A 66 -1.65 -6.41 -11.80
C ALA A 66 -0.92 -7.67 -12.31
N PRO A 67 0.39 -7.83 -12.05
CA PRO A 67 1.23 -8.76 -12.80
C PRO A 67 0.91 -10.22 -12.49
N TYR A 68 0.49 -10.55 -11.26
CA TYR A 68 0.08 -11.90 -10.93
C TYR A 68 -1.41 -12.06 -11.13
N SER A 69 -2.25 -11.30 -10.42
CA SER A 69 -3.70 -11.52 -10.43
C SER A 69 -4.42 -11.12 -11.72
N GLY A 70 -3.78 -10.34 -12.59
CA GLY A 70 -4.37 -9.89 -13.86
C GLY A 70 -5.54 -8.92 -13.68
N ARG A 71 -5.75 -8.40 -12.47
CA ARG A 71 -6.84 -7.47 -12.16
C ARG A 71 -6.51 -6.07 -12.67
N THR A 72 -7.55 -5.37 -13.13
CA THR A 72 -7.48 -3.97 -13.54
C THR A 72 -7.45 -3.06 -12.32
N CYS A 73 -6.47 -2.18 -12.23
CA CYS A 73 -6.19 -1.40 -11.04
C CYS A 73 -5.60 -0.03 -11.35
N VAL A 74 -5.61 0.86 -10.37
CA VAL A 74 -4.97 2.19 -10.46
C VAL A 74 -3.62 2.25 -9.73
N PHE A 75 -3.37 1.28 -8.85
CA PHE A 75 -2.16 1.14 -8.06
C PHE A 75 -1.99 -0.36 -7.76
N TYR A 76 -0.80 -0.91 -7.98
CA TYR A 76 -0.39 -2.16 -7.33
C TYR A 76 1.00 -2.08 -6.70
N GLN A 77 1.19 -2.88 -5.66
CA GLN A 77 2.49 -3.19 -5.07
C GLN A 77 2.67 -4.70 -5.09
N MET A 78 3.85 -5.15 -5.52
CA MET A 78 4.18 -6.56 -5.52
C MET A 78 5.58 -6.80 -4.97
N LYS A 79 5.74 -7.96 -4.31
CA LYS A 79 7.02 -8.42 -3.79
C LYS A 79 7.21 -9.89 -4.10
N ILE A 80 8.38 -10.24 -4.64
CA ILE A 80 8.85 -11.62 -4.73
C ILE A 80 9.99 -11.79 -3.72
N GLN A 81 9.84 -12.78 -2.85
CA GLN A 81 10.79 -13.06 -1.78
C GLN A 81 11.26 -14.51 -1.85
N LYS A 82 12.50 -14.74 -1.45
CA LYS A 82 13.09 -16.07 -1.32
C LYS A 82 13.42 -16.34 0.13
N LYS A 83 13.13 -17.56 0.59
CA LYS A 83 13.60 -18.02 1.89
C LYS A 83 15.10 -18.28 1.81
N VAL A 84 15.87 -17.57 2.61
CA VAL A 84 17.31 -17.79 2.78
C VAL A 84 17.53 -18.39 4.16
N SER A 85 18.36 -19.43 4.23
CA SER A 85 18.72 -20.09 5.48
C SER A 85 20.22 -20.00 5.73
N ASN A 86 20.61 -19.79 6.99
CA ASN A 86 21.99 -19.84 7.44
C ASN A 86 22.12 -20.90 8.55
N GLY A 87 21.86 -22.17 8.19
CA GLY A 87 21.85 -23.30 9.11
C GLY A 87 20.69 -23.24 10.11
N LYS A 88 20.89 -22.60 11.26
CA LYS A 88 19.93 -22.57 12.39
C LYS A 88 18.82 -21.52 12.25
N SER A 89 18.95 -20.57 11.33
CA SER A 89 17.94 -19.52 11.11
C SER A 89 17.53 -19.44 9.65
N SER A 90 16.31 -18.95 9.41
CA SER A 90 15.83 -18.63 8.08
C SER A 90 15.06 -17.32 8.08
N HIS A 91 15.19 -16.55 7.00
CA HIS A 91 14.46 -15.30 6.82
C HIS A 91 14.06 -15.13 5.35
N TRP A 92 13.07 -14.29 5.11
CA TRP A 92 12.62 -13.94 3.77
C TRP A 92 13.46 -12.77 3.25
N LYS A 93 14.13 -12.97 2.12
CA LYS A 93 14.87 -11.93 1.40
C LYS A 93 14.07 -11.49 0.18
N THR A 94 13.75 -10.21 0.09
CA THR A 94 13.11 -9.63 -1.10
C THR A 94 14.08 -9.62 -2.28
N ILE A 95 13.65 -10.19 -3.40
CA ILE A 95 14.42 -10.24 -4.66
C ILE A 95 13.85 -9.21 -5.64
N VAL A 96 12.52 -9.11 -5.72
CA VAL A 96 11.82 -8.12 -6.53
C VAL A 96 10.87 -7.35 -5.64
N SER A 97 10.89 -6.03 -5.79
CA SER A 97 9.90 -5.12 -5.24
C SER A 97 9.51 -4.17 -6.37
N GLU A 98 8.27 -4.28 -6.84
CA GLU A 98 7.75 -3.43 -7.90
C GLU A 98 6.50 -2.72 -7.40
N GLU A 99 6.39 -1.45 -7.76
CA GLU A 99 5.28 -0.58 -7.42
C GLU A 99 4.95 0.20 -8.69
N LYS A 100 3.68 0.13 -9.13
CA LYS A 100 3.19 0.97 -10.22
C LYS A 100 1.87 1.59 -9.84
N PHE A 101 1.70 2.83 -10.27
CA PHE A 101 0.52 3.64 -10.02
C PHE A 101 0.35 4.62 -11.17
N GLN A 102 -0.86 5.13 -11.31
CA GLN A 102 -1.20 6.22 -12.22
C GLN A 102 -1.95 7.32 -11.47
N ALA A 103 -2.27 8.42 -12.15
CA ALA A 103 -3.24 9.36 -11.59
C ALA A 103 -4.62 8.68 -11.51
N PHE A 104 -5.33 8.91 -10.42
CA PHE A 104 -6.64 8.31 -10.20
C PHE A 104 -7.57 9.29 -9.47
N PHE A 105 -8.88 9.09 -9.65
CA PHE A 105 -9.90 9.82 -8.90
C PHE A 105 -10.31 9.03 -7.66
N VAL A 106 -10.71 9.74 -6.63
CA VAL A 106 -11.42 9.19 -5.48
C VAL A 106 -12.84 9.74 -5.50
N ASP A 107 -13.81 8.90 -5.80
CA ASP A 107 -15.25 9.20 -5.74
C ASP A 107 -15.73 9.16 -4.29
N THR A 108 -16.13 10.32 -3.80
CA THR A 108 -16.61 10.57 -2.44
C THR A 108 -18.11 10.84 -2.40
N ASN A 109 -18.91 9.92 -2.96
CA ASN A 109 -20.38 10.05 -3.10
C ASN A 109 -20.79 11.05 -4.19
N GLY A 110 -20.16 10.98 -5.37
CA GLY A 110 -20.46 11.80 -6.54
C GLY A 110 -19.54 13.02 -6.70
N ASP A 111 -18.74 13.34 -5.69
CA ASP A 111 -17.66 14.34 -5.79
C ASP A 111 -16.32 13.65 -5.99
N PHE A 112 -15.48 14.17 -6.89
CA PHE A 112 -14.19 13.58 -7.23
C PHE A 112 -13.01 14.38 -6.67
N VAL A 113 -12.03 13.65 -6.15
CA VAL A 113 -10.72 14.20 -5.76
C VAL A 113 -9.65 13.54 -6.62
N ILE A 114 -8.82 14.36 -7.28
CA ILE A 114 -7.68 13.84 -8.05
C ILE A 114 -6.50 13.57 -7.12
N ILE A 115 -5.92 12.38 -7.26
CA ILE A 115 -4.68 11.97 -6.60
C ILE A 115 -3.61 11.74 -7.66
N GLN A 116 -2.44 12.38 -7.47
CA GLN A 116 -1.29 12.28 -8.37
C GLN A 116 -0.04 11.89 -7.56
N PRO A 117 0.16 10.59 -7.30
CA PRO A 117 1.40 10.12 -6.70
C PRO A 117 2.57 10.33 -7.67
N LYS A 118 3.77 10.54 -7.13
CA LYS A 118 5.03 10.67 -7.88
C LYS A 118 6.11 9.88 -7.17
N ASP A 119 6.91 9.14 -7.93
CA ASP A 119 7.99 8.32 -7.36
C ASP A 119 9.30 9.11 -7.22
N TYR A 120 9.52 10.14 -8.03
CA TYR A 120 10.74 10.96 -8.00
C TYR A 120 10.45 12.47 -8.09
N PRO A 121 10.69 13.26 -7.02
CA PRO A 121 10.91 12.80 -5.64
C PRO A 121 9.67 12.12 -5.06
N ARG A 122 9.85 11.05 -4.26
CA ARG A 122 8.74 10.26 -3.71
C ARG A 122 7.86 11.11 -2.80
N ASN A 123 6.63 11.36 -3.25
CA ASN A 123 5.71 12.28 -2.62
C ASN A 123 4.59 11.61 -1.79
N TYR A 124 4.60 10.29 -1.70
CA TYR A 124 3.57 9.51 -1.01
C TYR A 124 4.17 8.44 -0.09
N ILE A 125 3.31 7.95 0.81
CA ILE A 125 3.49 6.78 1.67
C ILE A 125 2.25 5.91 1.41
N CYS A 126 2.46 4.62 1.17
CA CYS A 126 1.37 3.72 0.84
C CYS A 126 1.47 2.41 1.64
N HIS A 127 0.32 1.90 2.06
CA HIS A 127 0.16 0.54 2.56
C HIS A 127 -1.12 -0.06 1.99
N LEU A 128 -0.94 -1.08 1.16
CA LEU A 128 -2.00 -1.88 0.57
C LEU A 128 -2.14 -3.19 1.35
N VAL A 129 -3.38 -3.61 1.58
CA VAL A 129 -3.71 -4.93 2.07
C VAL A 129 -3.28 -5.95 1.01
N THR A 130 -2.68 -7.05 1.46
CA THR A 130 -2.25 -8.11 0.54
C THR A 130 -3.46 -8.94 0.11
N ASP A 131 -3.93 -8.74 -1.12
CA ASP A 131 -5.09 -9.43 -1.68
C ASP A 131 -4.81 -10.87 -2.07
N LYS A 132 -3.58 -11.13 -2.53
CA LYS A 132 -3.13 -12.48 -2.89
C LYS A 132 -1.73 -12.71 -2.35
N SER A 133 -1.57 -13.88 -1.74
CA SER A 133 -0.27 -14.44 -1.42
C SER A 133 -0.16 -15.84 -2.02
N GLN A 134 1.00 -16.15 -2.58
CA GLN A 134 1.33 -17.48 -3.06
C GLN A 134 2.71 -17.85 -2.52
N SER A 135 2.88 -19.10 -2.13
CA SER A 135 4.19 -19.65 -1.80
C SER A 135 4.45 -20.94 -2.58
N SER A 136 5.72 -21.18 -2.87
CA SER A 136 6.25 -22.43 -3.40
C SER A 136 7.35 -22.95 -2.48
N GLY A 137 7.67 -24.24 -2.57
CA GLY A 137 8.78 -24.82 -1.81
C GLY A 137 9.06 -26.26 -2.20
N THR A 138 9.99 -26.89 -1.48
CA THR A 138 10.48 -28.25 -1.76
C THR A 138 9.38 -29.32 -1.79
N PHE A 139 8.25 -29.09 -1.13
CA PHE A 139 7.11 -30.01 -1.07
C PHE A 139 5.80 -29.41 -1.61
N ASN A 140 5.86 -28.24 -2.27
CA ASN A 140 4.69 -27.60 -2.87
C ASN A 140 5.05 -27.00 -4.22
N ASP A 141 4.45 -27.54 -5.27
CA ASP A 141 4.71 -27.11 -6.63
C ASP A 141 4.16 -25.71 -6.89
N SER A 142 4.93 -24.95 -7.67
CA SER A 142 4.52 -23.62 -8.09
C SER A 142 3.34 -23.74 -9.06
N THR A 143 2.28 -22.97 -8.84
CA THR A 143 1.18 -22.90 -9.82
C THR A 143 1.72 -22.47 -11.20
N PRO A 144 1.18 -22.96 -12.33
CA PRO A 144 1.67 -22.60 -13.66
C PRO A 144 1.72 -21.08 -13.89
N ARG A 145 0.74 -20.37 -13.33
CA ARG A 145 0.65 -18.91 -13.32
C ARG A 145 1.83 -18.26 -12.58
N PHE A 146 2.22 -18.82 -11.44
CA PHE A 146 3.36 -18.31 -10.67
C PHE A 146 4.68 -18.57 -11.40
N VAL A 147 4.85 -19.73 -12.02
CA VAL A 147 6.02 -20.01 -12.87
C VAL A 147 6.12 -19.01 -14.04
N ALA A 148 5.01 -18.72 -14.71
CA ALA A 148 4.96 -17.74 -15.79
C ALA A 148 5.35 -16.33 -15.31
N LEU A 149 4.89 -15.93 -14.12
CA LEU A 149 5.31 -14.67 -13.47
C LEU A 149 6.82 -14.66 -13.20
N LEU A 150 7.36 -15.71 -12.57
CA LEU A 150 8.78 -15.80 -12.25
C LEU A 150 9.66 -15.68 -13.51
N LYS A 151 9.27 -16.34 -14.61
CA LYS A 151 9.94 -16.20 -15.91
C LYS A 151 9.95 -14.77 -16.43
N ARG A 152 8.84 -14.01 -16.29
CA ARG A 152 8.77 -12.58 -16.69
C ARG A 152 9.80 -11.73 -15.95
N TYR A 153 10.12 -12.08 -14.71
CA TYR A 153 11.12 -11.39 -13.88
C TYR A 153 12.51 -12.03 -13.95
N ASN A 154 12.76 -12.95 -14.90
CA ASN A 154 14.01 -13.70 -15.03
C ASN A 154 14.43 -14.43 -13.74
N ILE A 155 13.45 -14.99 -13.01
CA ILE A 155 13.67 -15.77 -11.80
C ILE A 155 13.45 -17.25 -12.11
N GLU A 156 14.49 -18.05 -11.92
CA GLU A 156 14.38 -19.50 -12.02
C GLU A 156 13.63 -20.08 -10.81
N PRO A 157 12.55 -20.87 -11.02
CA PRO A 157 11.77 -21.47 -9.94
C PRO A 157 12.51 -22.60 -9.22
N GLU A 158 13.46 -23.25 -9.89
CA GLU A 158 14.19 -24.41 -9.39
C GLU A 158 15.63 -24.06 -9.02
N THR A 159 16.23 -24.90 -8.19
CA THR A 159 17.65 -24.88 -7.82
C THR A 159 18.44 -25.72 -8.82
N TYR A 160 19.76 -25.54 -8.89
CA TYR A 160 20.65 -26.30 -9.79
C TYR A 160 20.50 -27.83 -9.71
N PHE A 161 20.01 -28.36 -8.58
CA PHE A 161 19.76 -29.77 -8.34
C PHE A 161 18.30 -30.22 -8.62
N GLY A 162 17.48 -29.41 -9.30
CA GLY A 162 16.09 -29.74 -9.65
C GLY A 162 15.07 -29.60 -8.51
N PHE A 163 15.47 -29.05 -7.35
CA PHE A 163 14.53 -28.77 -6.25
C PHE A 163 13.89 -27.39 -6.39
N ASN A 164 12.57 -27.31 -6.20
CA ASN A 164 11.83 -26.06 -6.14
C ASN A 164 12.42 -25.10 -5.08
N LYS A 165 12.71 -23.86 -5.48
CA LYS A 165 13.08 -22.79 -4.56
C LYS A 165 11.86 -22.42 -3.71
N THR A 166 12.11 -22.18 -2.43
CA THR A 166 11.10 -21.65 -1.52
C THR A 166 10.90 -20.16 -1.75
N LEU A 167 9.93 -19.84 -2.61
CA LEU A 167 9.59 -18.49 -3.02
C LEU A 167 8.23 -18.10 -2.43
N ARG A 168 8.06 -16.81 -2.18
CA ARG A 168 6.80 -16.21 -1.76
C ARG A 168 6.53 -14.99 -2.62
N TYR A 169 5.28 -14.84 -3.00
CA TYR A 169 4.76 -13.70 -3.70
C TYR A 169 3.65 -13.04 -2.89
N GLU A 170 3.70 -11.72 -2.80
CA GLU A 170 2.67 -10.89 -2.19
C GLU A 170 2.29 -9.77 -3.18
N GLU A 171 0.98 -9.56 -3.33
CA GLU A 171 0.40 -8.51 -4.17
C GLU A 171 -0.66 -7.77 -3.36
N GLY A 172 -0.57 -6.45 -3.34
CA GLY A 172 -1.64 -5.56 -2.87
C GLY A 172 -2.04 -4.62 -4.01
N ILE A 173 -3.34 -4.40 -4.17
CA ILE A 173 -3.91 -3.75 -5.35
C ILE A 173 -4.96 -2.75 -4.89
N ILE A 174 -5.05 -1.61 -5.57
CA ILE A 174 -6.24 -0.76 -5.53
C ILE A 174 -7.02 -1.01 -6.81
N GLU A 175 -8.05 -1.86 -6.73
CA GLU A 175 -8.94 -2.15 -7.85
C GLU A 175 -9.82 -0.94 -8.19
N ILE A 176 -10.29 -0.89 -9.44
CA ILE A 176 -11.27 0.13 -9.83
C ILE A 176 -12.57 -0.12 -9.08
N GLY A 177 -13.10 0.91 -8.43
CA GLY A 177 -14.29 0.84 -7.58
C GLY A 177 -13.99 0.46 -6.13
N GLU A 178 -12.75 0.11 -5.80
CA GLU A 178 -12.35 -0.23 -4.43
C GLU A 178 -12.34 1.00 -3.52
N ARG A 179 -12.75 0.80 -2.27
CA ARG A 179 -12.79 1.88 -1.28
C ARG A 179 -11.44 2.07 -0.63
N ILE A 180 -10.90 3.26 -0.77
CA ILE A 180 -9.61 3.65 -0.19
C ILE A 180 -9.75 4.92 0.65
N THR A 181 -8.75 5.17 1.49
CA THR A 181 -8.56 6.41 2.23
C THR A 181 -7.28 7.08 1.75
N VAL A 182 -7.39 8.37 1.40
CA VAL A 182 -6.26 9.19 0.98
C VAL A 182 -6.19 10.44 1.84
N ALA A 183 -4.98 10.78 2.31
CA ALA A 183 -4.73 12.03 3.03
C ALA A 183 -3.66 12.86 2.34
N GLY A 184 -3.81 14.17 2.41
CA GLY A 184 -2.89 15.15 1.85
C GLY A 184 -3.33 16.58 2.14
N ILE A 185 -2.58 17.54 1.61
CA ILE A 185 -2.98 18.95 1.65
C ILE A 185 -3.96 19.20 0.51
N ALA A 186 -5.15 19.67 0.84
CA ALA A 186 -6.18 19.97 -0.14
C ALA A 186 -5.86 21.25 -0.92
N LYS A 187 -5.99 21.19 -2.25
CA LYS A 187 -5.92 22.35 -3.14
C LYS A 187 -7.03 22.27 -4.17
N TRP A 188 -7.60 23.43 -4.49
CA TRP A 188 -8.60 23.56 -5.55
C TRP A 188 -7.94 24.08 -6.81
N LYS A 189 -8.05 23.34 -7.91
CA LYS A 189 -7.54 23.76 -9.22
C LYS A 189 -8.70 24.03 -10.15
N SER A 190 -8.64 25.15 -10.86
CA SER A 190 -9.53 25.40 -11.99
C SER A 190 -9.06 24.56 -13.17
N LEU A 191 -9.98 23.86 -13.83
CA LEU A 191 -9.69 23.08 -15.02
C LEU A 191 -9.84 23.99 -16.25
N SER A 192 -8.83 24.03 -17.12
CA SER A 192 -8.90 24.76 -18.39
C SER A 192 -9.78 24.03 -19.42
N GLU A 193 -9.85 22.70 -19.34
CA GLU A 193 -10.74 21.84 -20.11
C GLU A 193 -11.36 20.79 -19.17
N PRO A 194 -12.69 20.56 -19.22
CA PRO A 194 -13.32 19.48 -18.46
C PRO A 194 -12.85 18.13 -19.02
N PHE A 195 -12.54 17.18 -18.13
CA PHE A 195 -12.30 15.80 -18.57
C PHE A 195 -13.60 15.26 -19.20
N LEU A 196 -13.49 14.51 -20.31
CA LEU A 196 -14.63 14.10 -21.14
C LEU A 196 -15.76 13.39 -20.37
N GLU A 197 -15.42 12.74 -19.24
CA GLU A 197 -16.36 12.05 -18.33
C GLU A 197 -16.77 12.86 -17.07
N TYR A 198 -16.12 14.00 -16.78
CA TYR A 198 -16.30 14.74 -15.51
C TYR A 198 -16.33 16.26 -15.71
N PRO A 199 -17.52 16.88 -15.90
CA PRO A 199 -17.68 18.27 -16.32
C PRO A 199 -17.58 19.28 -15.16
N TYR A 200 -16.46 19.29 -14.43
CA TYR A 200 -16.25 20.22 -13.32
C TYR A 200 -15.41 21.44 -13.75
N SER A 201 -15.83 22.65 -13.34
CA SER A 201 -15.05 23.89 -13.54
C SER A 201 -13.87 24.01 -12.54
N LYS A 202 -13.97 23.31 -11.41
CA LYS A 202 -12.92 23.19 -10.39
C LYS A 202 -12.88 21.78 -9.85
N ILE A 203 -11.68 21.27 -9.57
CA ILE A 203 -11.49 19.96 -8.97
C ILE A 203 -10.60 20.06 -7.73
N ALA A 204 -10.96 19.31 -6.70
CA ALA A 204 -10.15 19.15 -5.53
C ALA A 204 -9.00 18.18 -5.81
N THR A 205 -7.80 18.53 -5.35
CA THR A 205 -6.61 17.69 -5.41
C THR A 205 -6.05 17.53 -4.01
N LEU A 206 -5.65 16.32 -3.62
CA LEU A 206 -4.79 16.15 -2.46
C LEU A 206 -3.35 16.08 -2.96
N GLU A 207 -2.51 16.95 -2.40
CA GLU A 207 -1.09 17.02 -2.75
C GLU A 207 -0.20 16.81 -1.53
N SER A 208 1.04 16.43 -1.80
CA SER A 208 2.13 16.52 -0.83
C SER A 208 2.64 17.96 -0.76
N GLU A 209 2.93 18.47 0.43
CA GLU A 209 3.53 19.80 0.61
C GLU A 209 4.61 19.77 1.69
N GLY A 210 5.82 20.22 1.35
CA GLY A 210 6.97 20.21 2.24
C GLY A 210 7.26 18.81 2.79
N LYS A 211 7.12 18.63 4.12
CA LYS A 211 7.34 17.33 4.79
C LYS A 211 6.11 16.42 4.77
N GLN A 212 4.93 16.95 4.44
CA GLN A 212 3.70 16.16 4.39
C GLN A 212 3.60 15.43 3.07
N LYS A 213 3.69 14.10 3.12
CA LYS A 213 3.48 13.21 1.97
C LYS A 213 2.01 12.84 1.86
N LEU A 214 1.59 12.47 0.66
CA LEU A 214 0.32 11.78 0.48
C LEU A 214 0.34 10.46 1.26
N ILE A 215 -0.78 10.10 1.87
CA ILE A 215 -0.94 8.80 2.52
C ILE A 215 -2.06 8.07 1.81
N ILE A 216 -1.78 6.92 1.21
CA ILE A 216 -2.74 6.14 0.42
C ILE A 216 -2.87 4.75 1.05
N THR A 217 -4.09 4.32 1.37
CA THR A 217 -4.34 3.01 1.94
C THR A 217 -5.75 2.50 1.66
N ASP A 218 -5.88 1.19 1.51
CA ASP A 218 -7.11 0.40 1.39
C ASP A 218 -7.53 -0.25 2.74
N LEU A 219 -6.83 0.09 3.84
CA LEU A 219 -7.10 -0.51 5.15
C LEU A 219 -8.56 -0.32 5.56
N PRO A 220 -9.31 -1.40 5.84
CA PRO A 220 -10.73 -1.31 6.18
C PRO A 220 -10.96 -0.55 7.50
N GLU A 221 -10.01 -0.62 8.42
CA GLU A 221 -9.99 0.10 9.71
C GLU A 221 -10.00 1.63 9.50
N MET A 222 -9.59 2.10 8.32
CA MET A 222 -9.51 3.51 7.95
C MET A 222 -10.70 4.02 7.15
N LEU A 223 -11.63 3.14 6.80
CA LEU A 223 -12.85 3.55 6.13
C LEU A 223 -13.85 4.08 7.18
N PRO A 224 -14.59 5.16 6.87
CA PRO A 224 -15.58 5.69 7.79
C PRO A 224 -16.67 4.63 8.06
N ASN A 225 -17.03 4.47 9.34
CA ASN A 225 -18.06 3.52 9.74
C ASN A 225 -19.41 3.90 9.10
N ARG A 226 -19.99 2.95 8.36
CA ARG A 226 -21.23 3.15 7.59
C ARG A 226 -22.44 3.49 8.49
N ASN A 227 -22.37 3.17 9.78
CA ASN A 227 -23.46 3.36 10.74
C ASN A 227 -23.47 4.74 11.44
N ARG A 228 -22.67 5.72 10.97
CA ARG A 228 -22.65 7.09 11.50
C ARG A 228 -23.17 8.14 10.49
N ARG A 229 -24.19 7.79 9.72
CA ARG A 229 -24.96 8.74 8.91
C ARG A 229 -26.33 8.94 9.53
#